data_AF-A0A356BUU2-F1
#
_entry.id   AF-A0A356BUU2-F1
#
_cell.length_a   1.000
_cell.length_b   1.000
_cell.length_c   1.000
_cell.angle_alpha   90.00
_cell.angle_beta   90.00
_cell.angle_gamma   90.00
#
_symmetry.space_group_name_H-M   'P 1'
#
loop_
_entity.id
_entity.type
_entity.pdbx_description
1 polymer ?
#
loop_
_entity_poly.entity_id
_entity_poly.type
_entity_poly.pdbx_seq_one_letter_code
_entity_poly.pdbx_strand_id
1 'polypeptide(L)'
;MIQRNAPFWDALTAYHTKGVIPFHTPGHKLRSGPFSNIEAVLGSGFFALDPSDEIESLELNHDFEVALKMAEGLAAELFGAEASLFLVNG
;
A
#
# COMPACT_ATOMS: atom_id res chain seq x y z
N MET A 1 25.09 4.10 -6.15
CA MET A 1 24.52 4.10 -4.78
C MET A 1 23.63 2.88 -4.64
N ILE A 2 23.48 2.31 -3.45
CA ILE A 2 22.53 1.22 -3.19
C ILE A 2 21.21 1.86 -2.77
N GLN A 3 20.16 1.70 -3.57
CA GLN A 3 18.79 2.10 -3.20
C GLN A 3 18.24 1.18 -2.10
N ARG A 4 17.58 1.73 -1.08
CA ARG A 4 17.06 1.01 0.09
C ARG A 4 15.64 1.42 0.53
N ASN A 5 15.05 2.43 -0.10
CA ASN A 5 13.74 2.96 0.28
C ASN A 5 12.64 2.33 -0.57
N ALA A 6 11.47 2.11 0.01
CA ALA A 6 10.29 1.60 -0.69
C ALA A 6 9.06 2.46 -0.32
N PRO A 7 9.00 3.73 -0.78
CA PRO A 7 8.12 4.76 -0.22
C PRO A 7 6.64 4.35 -0.19
N PHE A 8 6.16 3.71 -1.25
CA PHE A 8 4.77 3.23 -1.32
C PHE A 8 4.50 2.08 -0.33
N TRP A 9 5.42 1.10 -0.24
CA TRP A 9 5.32 0.00 0.71
C TRP A 9 5.41 0.47 2.17
N ASP A 10 6.35 1.37 2.44
CA ASP A 10 6.59 1.92 3.77
C ASP A 10 5.35 2.72 4.25
N ALA A 11 4.74 3.51 3.36
CA ALA A 11 3.53 4.27 3.71
C ALA A 11 2.28 3.39 3.87
N LEU A 12 2.13 2.34 3.06
CA LEU A 12 1.03 1.37 3.18
C LEU A 12 1.13 0.56 4.48
N THR A 13 2.32 0.09 4.83
CA THR A 13 2.55 -0.66 6.06
C THR A 13 2.48 0.21 7.32
N ALA A 14 2.87 1.49 7.22
CA ALA A 14 2.67 2.47 8.28
C ALA A 14 1.17 2.68 8.57
N TYR A 15 0.33 2.68 7.54
CA TYR A 15 -1.13 2.85 7.70
C TYR A 15 -1.74 1.71 8.50
N HIS A 16 -1.35 0.47 8.20
CA HIS A 16 -1.71 -0.69 9.00
C HIS A 16 -1.17 -0.59 10.43
N THR A 17 0.11 -0.25 10.60
CA THR A 17 0.79 -0.19 11.91
C THR A 17 0.19 0.87 12.83
N LYS A 18 -0.27 2.00 12.28
CA LYS A 18 -0.97 3.05 13.03
C LYS A 18 -2.31 2.59 13.60
N GLY A 19 -2.84 1.46 13.13
CA GLY A 19 -4.08 0.88 13.64
C GLY A 19 -5.32 1.69 13.26
N VAL A 20 -5.29 2.32 12.08
CA VAL A 20 -6.42 3.13 11.59
C VAL A 20 -7.69 2.29 11.54
N ILE A 21 -8.80 2.86 12.05
CA ILE A 21 -10.13 2.27 11.93
C ILE A 21 -10.84 2.99 10.78
N PRO A 22 -10.88 2.40 9.58
CA PRO A 22 -11.33 3.11 8.39
C PRO A 22 -12.86 3.23 8.38
N PHE A 23 -13.35 4.43 8.03
CA PHE A 23 -14.76 4.66 7.70
C PHE A 23 -15.00 4.74 6.18
N HIS A 24 -13.96 4.59 5.37
CA HIS A 24 -14.00 4.52 3.89
C HIS A 24 -14.01 3.07 3.39
N THR A 25 -14.07 2.87 2.07
CA THR A 25 -13.96 1.56 1.41
C THR A 25 -12.55 0.94 1.54
N PRO A 26 -12.39 -0.39 1.41
CA PRO A 26 -13.41 -1.41 1.20
C PRO A 26 -14.28 -1.74 2.44
N GLY A 27 -15.34 -2.53 2.26
CA GLY A 27 -16.31 -2.85 3.32
C GLY A 27 -15.77 -3.73 4.47
N HIS A 28 -14.68 -4.46 4.26
CA HIS A 28 -14.06 -5.33 5.26
C HIS A 28 -13.27 -4.57 6.35
N LYS A 29 -13.00 -3.27 6.14
CA LYS A 29 -12.36 -2.39 7.13
C LYS A 29 -11.02 -2.93 7.65
N LEU A 30 -10.23 -3.50 6.75
CA LEU A 30 -8.90 -4.09 6.98
C LEU A 30 -8.91 -5.30 7.93
N ARG A 31 -10.08 -5.90 8.13
CA ARG A 31 -10.27 -7.00 9.08
C ARG A 31 -11.18 -8.04 8.45
N SER A 32 -10.94 -9.30 8.79
CA SER A 32 -11.80 -10.39 8.33
C SER A 32 -13.22 -10.23 8.86
N GLY A 33 -13.40 -9.77 10.10
CA GLY A 33 -14.73 -9.52 10.69
C GLY A 33 -15.70 -10.70 10.42
N PRO A 34 -16.74 -10.53 9.59
CA PRO A 34 -17.68 -11.59 9.23
C PRO A 34 -17.13 -12.68 8.28
N PHE A 35 -15.99 -12.47 7.62
CA PHE A 35 -15.39 -13.33 6.59
C PHE A 35 -14.50 -14.45 7.15
N SER A 36 -14.98 -15.17 8.16
CA SER A 36 -14.21 -16.23 8.87
C SER A 36 -13.72 -17.36 7.97
N ASN A 37 -14.47 -17.72 6.92
CA ASN A 37 -14.07 -18.72 5.94
C ASN A 37 -12.88 -18.27 5.07
N ILE A 38 -12.79 -16.98 4.76
CA ILE A 38 -11.65 -16.40 4.02
C ILE A 38 -10.42 -16.39 4.93
N GLU A 39 -10.58 -15.96 6.18
CA GLU A 39 -9.50 -15.95 7.18
C GLU A 39 -8.93 -17.35 7.43
N ALA A 40 -9.77 -18.38 7.51
CA ALA A 40 -9.32 -19.75 7.70
C ALA A 40 -8.40 -20.26 6.58
N VAL A 41 -8.55 -19.71 5.37
CA VAL A 41 -7.79 -20.14 4.18
C VAL A 41 -6.58 -19.22 3.92
N LEU A 42 -6.75 -17.91 4.03
CA LEU A 42 -5.76 -16.90 3.64
C LEU A 42 -5.01 -16.27 4.83
N GLY A 43 -5.47 -16.52 6.04
CA GLY A 43 -4.89 -15.99 7.29
C GLY A 43 -5.52 -14.68 7.75
N SER A 44 -5.33 -14.39 9.04
CA SER A 44 -5.90 -13.22 9.73
C SER A 44 -5.37 -11.87 9.24
N GLY A 45 -4.18 -11.86 8.62
CA GLY A 45 -3.56 -10.67 8.05
C GLY A 45 -3.98 -10.35 6.62
N PHE A 46 -4.86 -11.14 6.00
CA PHE A 46 -5.13 -11.02 4.55
C PHE A 46 -5.60 -9.62 4.14
N PHE A 47 -6.51 -9.00 4.92
CA PHE A 47 -7.05 -7.68 4.63
C PHE A 47 -6.22 -6.51 5.20
N ALA A 48 -5.14 -6.80 5.93
CA ALA A 48 -4.41 -5.80 6.73
C ALA A 48 -3.82 -4.66 5.91
N LEU A 49 -3.47 -4.92 4.65
CA LEU A 49 -2.86 -3.98 3.71
C LEU A 49 -3.74 -3.75 2.48
N ASP A 50 -5.07 -3.85 2.63
CA ASP A 50 -6.06 -3.60 1.57
C ASP A 50 -6.94 -2.35 1.84
N PRO A 51 -6.35 -1.16 2.06
CA PRO A 51 -7.10 0.08 1.98
C PRO A 51 -7.39 0.43 0.50
N SER A 52 -8.28 1.40 0.28
CA SER A 52 -8.55 1.94 -1.06
C SER A 52 -7.34 2.73 -1.58
N ASP A 53 -7.27 4.01 -1.24
CA ASP A 53 -6.29 4.99 -1.69
C ASP A 53 -5.64 5.70 -0.48
N GLU A 54 -5.68 5.04 0.68
CA GLU A 54 -5.27 5.61 1.96
C GLU A 54 -3.93 5.02 2.39
N ILE A 55 -3.00 5.91 2.76
CA ILE A 55 -1.66 5.57 3.25
C ILE A 55 -1.30 6.45 4.45
N GLU A 56 -0.25 6.09 5.18
CA GLU A 56 0.25 6.87 6.30
C GLU A 56 1.68 7.35 6.01
N SER A 57 1.83 8.64 5.76
CA SER A 57 3.14 9.28 5.72
C SER A 57 2.98 10.79 5.91
N LEU A 58 3.51 11.32 7.01
CA LEU A 58 3.52 12.77 7.26
C LEU A 58 4.36 13.52 6.20
N GLU A 59 5.47 12.91 5.77
CA GLU A 59 6.39 13.49 4.78
C GLU A 59 5.74 13.65 3.40
N LEU A 60 4.83 12.72 3.06
CA LEU A 60 4.09 12.73 1.80
C LEU A 60 2.70 13.34 1.95
N ASN A 61 2.37 13.95 3.10
CA ASN A 61 1.04 14.49 3.41
C ASN A 61 -0.09 13.45 3.20
N HIS A 62 0.20 12.17 3.48
CA HIS A 62 -0.71 11.04 3.27
C HIS A 62 -1.17 10.86 1.81
N ASP A 63 -0.45 11.43 0.84
CA ASP A 63 -0.84 11.43 -0.57
C ASP A 63 -0.38 10.15 -1.28
N PHE A 64 -1.35 9.31 -1.61
CA PHE A 64 -1.15 8.06 -2.34
C PHE A 64 -0.47 8.26 -3.69
N GLU A 65 -0.86 9.27 -4.47
CA GLU A 65 -0.28 9.49 -5.79
C GLU A 65 1.18 9.91 -5.70
N VAL A 66 1.54 10.71 -4.69
CA VAL A 66 2.93 11.10 -4.46
C VAL A 66 3.77 9.87 -4.12
N ALA A 67 3.29 9.02 -3.21
CA ALA A 67 3.98 7.77 -2.86
C ALA A 67 4.15 6.84 -4.08
N LEU A 68 3.12 6.73 -4.93
CA LEU A 68 3.14 5.92 -6.15
C LEU A 68 4.16 6.47 -7.15
N LYS A 69 4.11 7.76 -7.45
CA LYS A 69 5.05 8.44 -8.37
C LYS A 69 6.50 8.28 -7.90
N MET A 70 6.76 8.35 -6.60
CA MET A 70 8.09 8.10 -6.05
C MET A 70 8.56 6.65 -6.28
N ALA A 71 7.69 5.67 -6.02
CA ALA A 71 8.02 4.26 -6.26
C ALA A 71 8.26 3.96 -7.74
N GLU A 72 7.44 4.53 -8.64
CA GLU A 72 7.63 4.46 -10.08
C GLU A 72 8.93 5.12 -10.55
N GLY A 73 9.30 6.27 -9.96
CA GLY A 73 10.59 6.91 -10.22
C GLY A 73 11.78 6.05 -9.83
N LEU A 74 11.72 5.38 -8.68
CA LEU A 74 12.75 4.42 -8.26
C LEU A 74 12.84 3.21 -9.20
N ALA A 75 11.71 2.75 -9.73
CA ALA A 75 11.71 1.69 -10.75
C ALA A 75 12.34 2.18 -12.06
N ALA A 76 12.03 3.38 -12.52
CA ALA A 76 12.63 3.96 -13.72
C ALA A 76 14.15 4.07 -13.60
N GLU A 77 14.66 4.54 -12.45
CA GLU A 77 16.09 4.57 -12.16
C GLU A 77 16.74 3.18 -12.21
N LEU A 78 16.09 2.17 -11.61
CA LEU A 78 16.59 0.79 -11.60
C LEU A 78 16.71 0.20 -13.00
N PHE A 79 15.71 0.44 -13.86
CA PHE A 79 15.65 -0.12 -15.20
C PHE A 79 16.34 0.76 -16.26
N GLY A 80 16.84 1.94 -15.89
CA GLY A 80 17.45 2.89 -16.84
C GLY A 80 16.45 3.45 -17.86
N ALA A 81 15.18 3.59 -17.45
CA ALA A 81 14.11 4.11 -18.28
C ALA A 81 13.86 5.60 -18.00
N GLU A 82 13.23 6.30 -18.95
CA GLU A 82 12.76 7.69 -18.73
C GLU A 82 11.60 7.72 -17.70
N ALA A 83 10.70 6.76 -17.78
CA ALA A 83 9.57 6.60 -16.87
C ALA A 83 9.25 5.11 -16.68
N SER A 84 8.57 4.80 -15.59
CA SER A 84 7.97 3.49 -15.32
C SER A 84 6.55 3.70 -14.83
N LEU A 85 5.67 2.73 -15.13
CA LEU A 85 4.28 2.75 -14.70
C LEU A 85 3.95 1.40 -14.07
N PHE A 86 3.23 1.40 -12.95
CA PHE A 86 2.75 0.17 -12.32
C PHE A 86 1.36 -0.20 -12.84
N LEU A 87 1.28 -1.36 -13.50
CA LEU A 87 0.05 -1.94 -13.99
C LEU A 87 -0.37 -3.10 -13.08
N VAL A 88 -1.63 -3.12 -12.67
CA VAL A 88 -2.20 -4.17 -11.79
C VAL A 88 -2.98 -5.24 -12.57
N ASN A 89 -2.99 -5.13 -13.90
CA ASN A 89 -3.87 -5.92 -14.77
C ASN A 89 -3.15 -6.70 -15.88
N GLY A 90 -1.81 -6.63 -15.96
CA GLY A 90 -1.02 -7.29 -17.00
C GLY A 90 -1.04 -6.59 -18.35
#